data_AF-B8BEM4-F1
#
_entry.id   AF-B8BEM4-F1
#
_cell.length_a   1.000
_cell.length_b   1.000
_cell.length_c   1.000
_cell.angle_alpha   90.00
_cell.angle_beta   90.00
_cell.angle_gamma   90.00
#
_symmetry.space_group_name_H-M   'P 1'
#
loop_
_entity.id
_entity.type
_entity.pdbx_description
1 polymer ?
#
loop_
_entity_poly.entity_id
_entity_poly.type
_entity_poly.pdbx_seq_one_letter_code
_entity_poly.pdbx_strand_id
1 'polypeptide(L)'
;MDKILAFHMCNNQNRLAPILSCVASQFLLNISLQDDVSEETREEKVIKHKPTIESKVILRFIGMPNYRITTLKEFLVKNQDALVEKVRLFSKDNVLVPAKLGSSLFQCCILHLIANHKMGVSWNGEFELTDWEISDDMVSLKKVHHGPLPDDSKVADLEKLVDLLAPFFLKKGSPLFFKQMKDDVTLTSRTLVSASDWEWFWDYLGSHVLYMPPVARLHLIKDLFVAIKTFKLTWVKPFSTVLLDFTEFGDWTIGPMSKTDGQESIYYKVFWHKVKPEDIDPKNPKYWPNYGDLLSFIRNLIEHLDEHKHEENITDIVDAELFASNSYQDFLPQFLQRVSSACLMQGKFKSSWDAFKGSGTKHTLKENNFTQNGHQNHTKQAGAGCLFEVTDVPLMQKAEK
;
A
#
# COMPACT_ATOMS: atom_id res chain seq x y z
N MET A 1 16.20 8.53 17.49
CA MET A 1 16.46 7.14 17.07
C MET A 1 15.55 6.83 15.89
N ASP A 2 16.00 6.07 14.89
CA ASP A 2 15.16 5.65 13.76
C ASP A 2 13.98 4.83 14.29
N LYS A 3 12.74 5.23 13.96
CA LYS A 3 11.51 4.55 14.38
C LYS A 3 11.47 3.11 13.87
N ILE A 4 12.04 2.87 12.69
CA ILE A 4 12.13 1.55 12.06
C ILE A 4 13.08 0.67 12.89
N LEU A 5 14.26 1.20 13.24
CA LEU A 5 15.23 0.49 14.10
C LEU A 5 14.63 0.18 15.47
N ALA A 6 13.96 1.14 16.10
CA ALA A 6 13.31 0.95 17.40
C ALA A 6 12.25 -0.17 17.33
N PHE A 7 11.42 -0.21 16.28
CA PHE A 7 10.43 -1.26 16.07
C PHE A 7 11.05 -2.64 15.81
N HIS A 8 12.11 -2.71 15.00
CA HIS A 8 12.83 -3.97 14.79
C HIS A 8 13.49 -4.47 16.08
N MET A 9 14.01 -3.56 16.91
CA MET A 9 14.60 -3.88 18.21
C MET A 9 13.54 -4.37 19.21
N CYS A 10 12.36 -3.74 19.27
CA CYS A 10 11.23 -4.20 20.09
C CYS A 10 10.79 -5.61 19.68
N ASN A 11 10.57 -5.83 18.39
CA ASN A 11 10.05 -7.10 17.87
C ASN A 11 11.04 -8.26 17.94
N ASN A 12 12.33 -7.96 17.97
CA ASN A 12 13.37 -8.97 18.12
C ASN A 12 13.98 -8.93 19.53
N GLN A 13 13.36 -8.26 20.51
CA GLN A 13 13.95 -8.07 21.83
C GLN A 13 14.40 -9.40 22.47
N ASN A 14 13.58 -10.45 22.39
CA ASN A 14 13.93 -11.76 22.93
C ASN A 14 15.11 -12.43 22.19
N ARG A 15 15.32 -12.12 20.91
CA ARG A 15 16.44 -12.62 20.10
C ARG A 15 17.69 -11.75 20.24
N LEU A 16 17.51 -10.44 20.38
CA LEU A 16 18.58 -9.45 20.47
C LEU A 16 19.15 -9.33 21.87
N ALA A 17 18.34 -9.51 22.92
CA ALA A 17 18.79 -9.39 24.30
C ALA A 17 19.95 -10.32 24.64
N PRO A 18 19.97 -11.63 24.27
CA PRO A 18 21.12 -12.49 24.51
C PRO A 18 22.37 -12.06 23.73
N ILE A 19 22.19 -11.62 22.48
CA ILE A 19 23.30 -11.20 21.61
C ILE A 19 23.92 -9.89 22.13
N LEU A 20 23.08 -8.90 22.43
CA LEU A 20 23.51 -7.61 22.98
C LEU A 20 24.08 -7.77 24.38
N SER A 21 23.54 -8.67 25.20
CA SER A 21 24.09 -8.98 26.52
C SER A 21 25.48 -9.59 26.41
N CYS A 22 25.68 -10.51 25.46
CA CYS A 22 26.99 -11.10 25.16
C CYS A 22 27.99 -10.03 24.72
N VAL A 23 27.61 -9.18 23.76
CA VAL A 23 28.46 -8.09 23.26
C VAL A 23 28.79 -7.09 24.37
N ALA A 24 27.82 -6.70 25.19
CA ALA A 24 28.02 -5.78 26.31
C ALA A 24 28.93 -6.39 27.39
N SER A 25 28.72 -7.66 27.74
CA SER A 25 29.56 -8.39 28.69
C SER A 25 31.01 -8.49 28.20
N GLN A 26 31.19 -8.73 26.90
CA GLN A 26 32.52 -8.84 26.30
C GLN A 26 33.24 -7.50 26.21
N PHE A 27 32.51 -6.41 25.97
CA PHE A 27 33.05 -5.05 26.03
C PHE A 27 33.49 -4.69 27.46
N LEU A 28 32.65 -4.93 28.47
CA LEU A 28 32.97 -4.65 29.87
C LEU A 28 34.11 -5.53 30.39
N LEU A 29 34.19 -6.78 29.94
CA LEU A 29 35.31 -7.67 30.25
C LEU A 29 36.62 -7.11 29.71
N ASN A 30 36.63 -6.62 28.47
CA ASN A 30 37.84 -6.01 27.90
C ASN A 30 38.28 -4.75 28.66
N ILE A 31 37.35 -3.93 29.15
CA ILE A 31 37.67 -2.78 30.01
C ILE A 31 38.26 -3.24 31.33
N SER A 32 37.60 -4.18 32.03
CA SER A 32 38.10 -4.68 33.33
C SER A 32 39.48 -5.34 33.20
N LEU A 33 39.76 -6.02 32.09
CA LEU A 33 41.07 -6.60 31.81
C LEU A 33 42.16 -5.56 31.53
N GLN A 34 41.80 -4.38 31.01
CA GLN A 34 42.73 -3.27 30.80
C GLN A 34 43.10 -2.58 32.12
N ASP A 35 42.15 -2.52 33.06
CA ASP A 35 42.34 -1.87 34.37
C ASP A 35 42.95 -2.81 35.43
N ASP A 36 42.94 -4.13 35.23
CA ASP A 36 43.54 -5.11 36.15
C ASP A 36 45.07 -5.23 35.94
N VAL A 37 45.83 -4.58 36.81
CA VAL A 37 47.30 -4.50 36.82
C VAL A 37 47.99 -5.73 37.45
N SER A 38 47.25 -6.78 37.80
CA SER A 38 47.84 -7.98 38.40
C SER A 38 48.74 -8.75 37.42
N GLU A 39 49.74 -9.49 37.95
CA GLU A 39 50.66 -10.32 37.16
C GLU A 39 50.03 -11.63 36.63
N GLU A 40 48.73 -11.84 36.89
CA GLU A 40 47.97 -13.00 36.40
C GLU A 40 47.97 -13.05 34.85
N THR A 41 47.97 -14.26 34.30
CA THR A 41 47.84 -14.43 32.85
C THR A 41 46.45 -13.96 32.39
N ARG A 42 46.34 -13.53 31.13
CA ARG A 42 45.07 -13.04 30.57
C ARG A 42 43.94 -14.08 30.68
N GLU A 43 44.26 -15.36 30.56
CA GLU A 43 43.29 -16.45 30.69
C GLU A 43 42.77 -16.58 32.12
N GLU A 44 43.64 -16.47 33.12
CA GLU A 44 43.25 -16.47 34.54
C GLU A 44 42.36 -15.27 34.89
N LYS A 45 42.71 -14.08 34.39
CA LYS A 45 41.90 -12.86 34.58
C LYS A 45 40.51 -12.98 33.94
N VAL A 46 40.43 -13.58 32.75
CA VAL A 46 39.13 -13.84 32.08
C VAL A 46 38.27 -14.79 32.92
N ILE A 47 38.84 -15.90 33.41
CA ILE A 47 38.12 -16.87 34.24
C ILE A 47 37.60 -16.22 35.53
N LYS A 48 38.38 -15.31 36.11
CA LYS A 48 38.05 -14.58 37.35
C LYS A 48 36.96 -13.52 37.15
N HIS A 49 37.04 -12.74 36.08
CA HIS A 49 36.18 -11.56 35.88
C HIS A 49 34.88 -11.87 35.13
N LYS A 50 34.91 -12.82 34.19
CA LYS A 50 33.76 -13.13 33.31
C LYS A 50 32.47 -13.48 34.07
N PRO A 51 32.46 -14.37 35.09
CA PRO A 51 31.23 -14.73 35.81
C PRO A 51 30.62 -13.55 36.57
N THR A 52 31.48 -12.67 37.10
CA THR A 52 31.07 -11.48 37.87
C THR A 52 30.48 -10.41 36.95
N ILE A 53 31.00 -10.26 35.74
CA ILE A 53 30.49 -9.31 34.76
C ILE A 53 29.18 -9.81 34.17
N GLU A 54 29.12 -11.07 33.72
CA GLU A 54 27.91 -11.66 33.14
C GLU A 54 26.72 -11.68 34.12
N SER A 55 26.98 -11.81 35.42
CA SER A 55 25.93 -11.75 36.46
C SER A 55 25.46 -10.33 36.83
N LYS A 56 26.22 -9.29 36.44
CA LYS A 56 25.92 -7.88 36.74
C LYS A 56 25.38 -7.10 35.53
N VAL A 57 25.57 -7.59 34.31
CA VAL A 57 25.04 -6.93 33.11
C VAL A 57 23.52 -7.12 33.02
N ILE A 58 22.80 -6.06 33.37
CA ILE A 58 21.34 -5.99 33.19
C ILE A 58 21.07 -4.99 32.07
N LEU A 59 20.70 -5.50 30.89
CA LEU A 59 20.22 -4.65 29.80
C LEU A 59 18.75 -4.31 30.00
N ARG A 60 18.45 -3.02 30.11
CA ARG A 60 17.08 -2.50 30.11
C ARG A 60 16.88 -1.60 28.89
N PHE A 61 15.87 -1.92 28.09
CA PHE A 61 15.42 -1.02 27.03
C PHE A 61 14.45 -0.01 27.64
N ILE A 62 14.87 1.24 27.75
CA ILE A 62 14.06 2.33 28.35
C ILE A 62 13.62 3.29 27.26
N GLY A 63 12.39 3.80 27.34
CA GLY A 63 11.85 4.75 26.35
C GLY A 63 11.38 4.09 25.05
N MET A 64 11.20 2.76 25.04
CA MET A 64 10.48 2.10 23.97
C MET A 64 9.02 2.58 24.00
N PRO A 65 8.49 3.12 22.90
CA PRO A 65 7.10 3.55 22.87
C PRO A 65 6.21 2.34 23.20
N ASN A 66 5.22 2.54 24.07
CA ASN A 66 4.16 1.56 24.33
C ASN A 66 3.31 1.44 23.06
N TYR A 67 3.86 0.83 22.02
CA TYR A 67 3.10 0.45 20.85
C TYR A 67 2.12 -0.64 21.31
N ARG A 68 0.82 -0.39 21.14
CA ARG A 68 -0.16 -1.47 21.28
C ARG A 68 0.05 -2.41 20.10
N ILE A 69 0.83 -3.45 20.32
CA ILE A 69 0.99 -4.54 19.36
C ILE A 69 -0.25 -5.41 19.49
N THR A 70 -1.02 -5.50 18.40
CA THR A 70 -2.18 -6.40 18.29
C THR A 70 -1.99 -7.29 17.09
N THR A 71 -2.61 -8.46 17.09
CA THR A 71 -2.64 -9.27 15.87
C THR A 71 -3.46 -8.58 14.78
N LEU A 72 -3.15 -8.82 13.50
CA LEU A 72 -3.96 -8.34 12.38
C LEU A 72 -5.40 -8.86 12.48
N LYS A 73 -5.59 -10.09 12.98
CA LYS A 73 -6.93 -10.65 13.24
C LYS A 73 -7.74 -9.80 14.21
N GLU A 74 -7.18 -9.48 15.39
CA GLU A 74 -7.86 -8.66 16.40
C GLU A 74 -8.16 -7.27 15.86
N PHE A 75 -7.21 -6.67 15.14
CA PHE A 75 -7.38 -5.35 14.54
C PHE A 75 -8.51 -5.32 13.51
N LEU A 76 -8.56 -6.30 12.61
CA LEU A 76 -9.60 -6.41 11.58
C LEU A 76 -10.98 -6.63 12.17
N VAL A 77 -11.09 -7.48 13.21
CA VAL A 77 -12.37 -7.70 13.92
C VAL A 77 -12.83 -6.42 14.61
N LYS A 78 -11.93 -5.71 15.30
CA LYS A 78 -12.26 -4.46 16.00
C LYS A 78 -12.68 -3.34 15.05
N ASN A 79 -12.03 -3.23 13.90
CA ASN A 79 -12.20 -2.11 12.95
C ASN A 79 -13.03 -2.46 11.71
N GLN A 80 -13.75 -3.59 11.72
CA GLN A 80 -14.38 -4.14 10.52
C GLN A 80 -15.26 -3.14 9.76
N ASP A 81 -16.01 -2.30 10.49
CA ASP A 81 -16.90 -1.32 9.86
C ASP A 81 -16.19 -0.10 9.27
N ALA A 82 -14.93 0.14 9.64
CA ALA A 82 -14.10 1.25 9.18
C ALA A 82 -13.15 0.88 8.02
N LEU A 83 -13.22 -0.35 7.50
CA LEU A 83 -12.39 -0.81 6.37
C LEU A 83 -12.97 -0.44 5.01
N VAL A 84 -14.31 -0.38 4.90
CA VAL A 84 -15.03 -0.09 3.67
C VAL A 84 -16.10 0.95 3.95
N GLU A 85 -16.10 2.00 3.15
CA GLU A 85 -17.08 3.09 3.21
C GLU A 85 -18.09 2.97 2.06
N LYS A 86 -19.32 3.39 2.34
CA LYS A 86 -20.41 3.45 1.37
C LYS A 86 -20.62 4.92 1.01
N VAL A 87 -20.37 5.26 -0.25
CA VAL A 87 -20.54 6.61 -0.77
C VAL A 87 -21.80 6.64 -1.63
N ARG A 88 -22.70 7.58 -1.35
CA ARG A 88 -23.91 7.79 -2.14
C ARG A 88 -23.57 8.74 -3.29
N LEU A 89 -23.67 8.25 -4.52
CA LEU A 89 -23.47 9.04 -5.71
C LEU A 89 -24.71 9.90 -5.99
N PHE A 90 -24.51 10.97 -6.75
CA PHE A 90 -25.59 11.82 -7.25
C PHE A 90 -26.64 11.06 -8.09
N SER A 91 -26.26 9.93 -8.70
CA SER A 91 -27.20 9.10 -9.48
C SER A 91 -28.16 8.35 -8.57
N LYS A 92 -28.06 8.56 -7.24
CA LYS A 92 -28.74 7.84 -6.15
C LYS A 92 -28.25 6.40 -5.98
N ASP A 93 -27.31 5.97 -6.81
CA ASP A 93 -26.55 4.74 -6.62
C ASP A 93 -25.62 4.85 -5.42
N ASN A 94 -25.24 3.70 -4.87
CA ASN A 94 -24.21 3.64 -3.84
C ASN A 94 -23.02 2.89 -4.37
N VAL A 95 -21.83 3.45 -4.18
CA VAL A 95 -20.57 2.78 -4.45
C VAL A 95 -19.91 2.42 -3.13
N LEU A 96 -19.32 1.23 -3.06
CA LEU A 96 -18.47 0.82 -1.96
C LEU A 96 -17.04 1.12 -2.35
N VAL A 97 -16.27 1.77 -1.48
CA VAL A 97 -14.84 2.00 -1.70
C VAL A 97 -14.06 1.61 -0.44
N PRO A 98 -12.80 1.20 -0.57
CA PRO A 98 -11.97 0.99 0.61
C PRO A 98 -11.82 2.32 1.34
N ALA A 99 -12.15 2.33 2.63
CA ALA A 99 -11.94 3.50 3.46
C ALA A 99 -10.43 3.71 3.67
N LYS A 100 -10.01 4.92 4.06
CA LYS A 100 -8.59 5.27 4.27
C LYS A 100 -7.82 4.23 5.10
N LEU A 101 -8.44 3.73 6.18
CA LEU A 101 -7.85 2.70 7.04
C LEU A 101 -7.70 1.37 6.29
N GLY A 102 -8.76 0.92 5.60
CA GLY A 102 -8.75 -0.30 4.80
C GLY A 102 -7.71 -0.24 3.68
N SER A 103 -7.66 0.84 2.91
CA SER A 103 -6.65 1.06 1.86
C SER A 103 -5.24 0.96 2.41
N SER A 104 -4.96 1.68 3.49
CA SER A 104 -3.62 1.73 4.10
C SER A 104 -3.21 0.37 4.65
N LEU A 105 -4.13 -0.34 5.33
CA LEU A 105 -3.87 -1.65 5.89
C LEU A 105 -3.54 -2.67 4.79
N PHE A 106 -4.39 -2.74 3.77
CA PHE A 106 -4.22 -3.68 2.66
C PHE A 106 -2.89 -3.42 1.94
N GLN A 107 -2.62 -2.15 1.61
CA GLN A 107 -1.38 -1.75 0.96
C GLN A 107 -0.15 -2.10 1.81
N CYS A 108 -0.17 -1.85 3.12
CA CYS A 108 0.92 -2.21 4.03
C CYS A 108 1.20 -3.73 4.02
N CYS A 109 0.17 -4.57 4.04
CA CYS A 109 0.36 -6.03 3.96
C CYS A 109 1.01 -6.44 2.63
N ILE A 110 0.55 -5.88 1.51
CA ILE A 110 1.10 -6.16 0.17
C ILE A 110 2.54 -5.69 0.06
N LEU A 111 2.84 -4.47 0.49
CA LEU A 111 4.21 -3.93 0.48
C LEU A 111 5.14 -4.75 1.38
N HIS A 112 4.65 -5.28 2.50
CA HIS A 112 5.42 -6.16 3.35
C HIS A 112 5.80 -7.45 2.62
N LEU A 113 4.87 -8.11 1.93
CA LEU A 113 5.18 -9.29 1.12
C LEU A 113 6.17 -8.97 0.00
N ILE A 114 5.93 -7.90 -0.77
CA ILE A 114 6.81 -7.48 -1.86
C ILE A 114 8.24 -7.25 -1.37
N ALA A 115 8.41 -6.56 -0.22
CA ALA A 115 9.73 -6.29 0.34
C ALA A 115 10.47 -7.58 0.71
N ASN A 116 9.78 -8.56 1.31
CA ASN A 116 10.37 -9.85 1.67
C ASN A 116 10.65 -10.72 0.44
N HIS A 117 9.76 -10.76 -0.55
CA HIS A 117 9.99 -11.48 -1.81
C HIS A 117 11.21 -10.94 -2.57
N LYS A 118 11.43 -9.62 -2.56
CA LYS A 118 12.64 -8.98 -3.12
C LYS A 118 13.93 -9.38 -2.37
N MET A 119 13.83 -9.79 -1.11
CA MET A 119 14.94 -10.34 -0.32
C MET A 119 15.06 -11.87 -0.44
N GLY A 120 14.26 -12.51 -1.29
CA GLY A 120 14.27 -13.98 -1.46
C GLY A 120 13.58 -14.73 -0.32
N VAL A 121 12.72 -14.07 0.46
CA VAL A 121 11.97 -14.66 1.58
C VAL A 121 10.52 -14.86 1.16
N SER A 122 9.94 -16.04 1.43
CA SER A 122 8.51 -16.32 1.23
C SER A 122 8.01 -17.31 2.29
N TRP A 123 6.69 -17.41 2.44
CA TRP A 123 6.02 -18.31 3.38
C TRP A 123 5.20 -19.40 2.68
N ASN A 124 5.21 -19.44 1.33
CA ASN A 124 4.45 -20.41 0.53
C ASN A 124 2.95 -20.49 0.88
N GLY A 125 2.34 -19.38 1.26
CA GLY A 125 0.95 -19.32 1.75
C GLY A 125 0.75 -19.93 3.14
N GLU A 126 1.81 -20.37 3.82
CA GLU A 126 1.75 -20.94 5.16
C GLU A 126 1.80 -19.83 6.22
N PHE A 127 0.77 -18.98 6.29
CA PHE A 127 0.58 -18.03 7.39
C PHE A 127 -0.90 -17.72 7.61
N GLU A 128 -1.24 -17.26 8.81
CA GLU A 128 -2.60 -16.89 9.21
C GLU A 128 -2.63 -15.44 9.72
N LEU A 129 -3.83 -14.84 9.83
CA LEU A 129 -3.98 -13.46 10.34
C LEU A 129 -3.41 -13.25 11.76
N THR A 130 -3.24 -14.31 12.55
CA THR A 130 -2.63 -14.27 13.88
C THR A 130 -1.11 -14.18 13.85
N ASP A 131 -0.49 -14.54 12.72
CA ASP A 131 0.97 -14.47 12.52
C ASP A 131 1.44 -13.04 12.16
N TRP A 132 0.50 -12.16 11.86
CA TRP A 132 0.73 -10.76 11.54
C TRP A 132 0.53 -9.89 12.77
N GLU A 133 1.49 -8.99 13.00
CA GLU A 133 1.43 -7.97 14.03
C GLU A 133 1.21 -6.59 13.42
N ILE A 134 0.39 -5.79 14.11
CA ILE A 134 0.15 -4.39 13.79
C ILE A 134 0.63 -3.54 14.97
N SER A 135 1.33 -2.47 14.64
CA SER A 135 1.56 -1.31 15.50
C SER A 135 1.18 -0.05 14.73
N ASP A 136 0.92 1.07 15.43
CA ASP A 136 0.32 2.32 14.93
C ASP A 136 0.55 2.72 13.45
N ASP A 137 1.71 2.45 12.87
CA ASP A 137 2.04 2.77 11.46
C ASP A 137 2.62 1.57 10.66
N MET A 138 2.72 0.36 11.24
CA MET A 138 3.44 -0.77 10.65
C MET A 138 2.71 -2.10 10.78
N VAL A 139 2.82 -2.90 9.71
CA VAL A 139 2.35 -4.28 9.63
C VAL A 139 3.54 -5.20 9.38
N SER A 140 3.64 -6.29 10.13
CA SER A 140 4.74 -7.25 10.00
C SER A 140 4.25 -8.67 10.13
N LEU A 141 4.63 -9.54 9.20
CA LEU A 141 4.48 -10.98 9.34
C LEU A 141 5.64 -11.52 10.20
N LYS A 142 5.34 -12.10 11.36
CA LYS A 142 6.36 -12.60 12.32
C LYS A 142 6.65 -14.07 12.22
N LYS A 143 5.82 -14.83 11.50
CA LYS A 143 6.07 -16.25 11.29
C LYS A 143 7.44 -16.44 10.68
N VAL A 144 8.20 -17.36 11.26
CA VAL A 144 9.50 -17.76 10.73
C VAL A 144 9.27 -18.34 9.33
N HIS A 145 9.89 -17.73 8.33
CA HIS A 145 9.84 -18.24 6.98
C HIS A 145 10.61 -19.57 6.91
N HIS A 146 10.14 -20.49 6.07
CA HIS A 146 10.93 -21.65 5.68
C HIS A 146 11.95 -21.21 4.59
N GLY A 147 12.99 -22.01 4.35
CA GLY A 147 14.15 -21.68 3.48
C GLY A 147 13.78 -21.46 2.00
N PRO A 148 14.73 -21.54 1.04
CA PRO A 148 14.47 -21.15 -0.35
C PRO A 148 13.38 -22.02 -0.99
N LEU A 149 12.50 -21.38 -1.75
CA LEU A 149 11.19 -21.90 -2.11
C LEU A 149 11.06 -22.18 -3.62
N PRO A 150 10.18 -23.13 -4.01
CA PRO A 150 9.81 -23.37 -5.41
C PRO A 150 9.25 -22.11 -6.09
N ASP A 151 9.31 -22.10 -7.43
CA ASP A 151 9.04 -20.93 -8.28
C ASP A 151 7.67 -20.26 -8.00
N ASP A 152 6.65 -21.02 -7.58
CA ASP A 152 5.27 -20.57 -7.37
C ASP A 152 4.99 -19.96 -5.98
N SER A 153 5.96 -19.96 -5.07
CA SER A 153 5.77 -19.55 -3.68
C SER A 153 5.32 -18.09 -3.48
N LYS A 154 5.78 -17.19 -4.35
CA LYS A 154 5.37 -15.77 -4.35
C LYS A 154 3.88 -15.62 -4.62
N VAL A 155 3.37 -16.39 -5.58
CA VAL A 155 1.95 -16.40 -5.94
C VAL A 155 1.13 -16.89 -4.76
N ALA A 156 1.53 -18.02 -4.16
CA ALA A 156 0.83 -18.61 -3.01
C ALA A 156 0.71 -17.63 -1.83
N ASP A 157 1.76 -16.86 -1.53
CA ASP A 157 1.71 -15.83 -0.48
C ASP A 157 0.71 -14.71 -0.79
N LEU A 158 0.70 -14.20 -2.03
CA LEU A 158 -0.22 -13.13 -2.43
C LEU A 158 -1.67 -13.60 -2.39
N GLU A 159 -1.96 -14.78 -2.96
CA GLU A 159 -3.29 -15.39 -2.97
C GLU A 159 -3.79 -15.59 -1.54
N LYS A 160 -2.95 -16.17 -0.67
CA LYS A 160 -3.27 -16.36 0.74
C LYS A 160 -3.61 -15.04 1.43
N LEU A 161 -2.83 -13.97 1.20
CA LEU A 161 -3.11 -12.67 1.81
C LEU A 161 -4.47 -12.12 1.37
N VAL A 162 -4.78 -12.16 0.07
CA VAL A 162 -6.07 -11.69 -0.45
C VAL A 162 -7.21 -12.50 0.15
N ASP A 163 -7.08 -13.83 0.22
CA ASP A 163 -8.10 -14.71 0.78
C ASP A 163 -8.33 -14.47 2.28
N LEU A 164 -7.26 -14.16 3.04
CA LEU A 164 -7.39 -13.83 4.46
C LEU A 164 -8.07 -12.47 4.69
N LEU A 165 -7.83 -11.47 3.83
CA LEU A 165 -8.41 -10.12 3.96
C LEU A 165 -9.82 -10.01 3.37
N ALA A 166 -10.14 -10.75 2.32
CA ALA A 166 -11.40 -10.64 1.58
C ALA A 166 -12.67 -10.71 2.46
N PRO A 167 -12.79 -11.58 3.48
CA PRO A 167 -13.98 -11.62 4.35
C PRO A 167 -14.29 -10.30 5.05
N PHE A 168 -13.27 -9.46 5.30
CA PHE A 168 -13.44 -8.17 5.97
C PHE A 168 -13.83 -7.05 5.01
N PHE A 169 -13.37 -7.10 3.76
CA PHE A 169 -13.69 -6.10 2.73
C PHE A 169 -14.99 -6.41 1.99
N LEU A 170 -15.32 -7.69 1.78
CA LEU A 170 -16.49 -8.10 0.99
C LEU A 170 -17.79 -8.19 1.79
N LYS A 171 -17.76 -8.00 3.12
CA LYS A 171 -18.93 -8.14 4.01
C LYS A 171 -20.12 -7.29 3.57
N LYS A 172 -19.85 -6.06 3.10
CA LYS A 172 -20.87 -5.09 2.66
C LYS A 172 -21.16 -5.17 1.15
N GLY A 173 -20.46 -6.05 0.43
CA GLY A 173 -20.34 -6.05 -1.03
C GLY A 173 -18.90 -5.76 -1.46
N SER A 174 -18.60 -5.91 -2.76
CA SER A 174 -17.26 -5.67 -3.28
C SER A 174 -16.95 -4.18 -3.37
N PRO A 175 -15.89 -3.67 -2.72
CA PRO A 175 -15.44 -2.32 -2.98
C PRO A 175 -14.89 -2.18 -4.41
N LEU A 176 -14.93 -0.95 -4.90
CA LEU A 176 -14.42 -0.55 -6.20
C LEU A 176 -12.98 -1.04 -6.39
N PHE A 177 -12.69 -1.61 -7.56
CA PHE A 177 -11.39 -2.21 -7.93
C PHE A 177 -10.96 -3.47 -7.14
N PHE A 178 -11.72 -3.95 -6.15
CA PHE A 178 -11.31 -5.10 -5.36
C PHE A 178 -11.25 -6.38 -6.18
N LYS A 179 -12.24 -6.57 -7.07
CA LYS A 179 -12.26 -7.70 -8.00
C LYS A 179 -10.99 -7.72 -8.86
N GLN A 180 -10.66 -6.60 -9.50
CA GLN A 180 -9.45 -6.53 -10.33
C GLN A 180 -8.17 -6.71 -9.51
N MET A 181 -8.09 -6.18 -8.28
CA MET A 181 -6.96 -6.47 -7.38
C MET A 181 -6.80 -7.97 -7.11
N LYS A 182 -7.92 -8.68 -6.89
CA LYS A 182 -7.91 -10.13 -6.71
C LYS A 182 -7.47 -10.84 -7.98
N ASP A 183 -8.01 -10.46 -9.13
CA ASP A 183 -7.67 -11.04 -10.44
C ASP A 183 -6.19 -10.79 -10.80
N ASP A 184 -5.63 -9.63 -10.46
CA ASP A 184 -4.20 -9.34 -10.64
C ASP A 184 -3.32 -10.24 -9.76
N VAL A 185 -3.76 -10.52 -8.54
CA VAL A 185 -3.05 -11.44 -7.64
C VAL A 185 -3.19 -12.90 -8.07
N THR A 186 -4.34 -13.34 -8.56
CA THR A 186 -4.60 -14.77 -8.83
C THR A 186 -4.36 -15.18 -10.28
N LEU A 187 -4.52 -14.28 -11.24
CA LEU A 187 -4.40 -14.56 -12.67
C LEU A 187 -3.10 -13.98 -13.21
N THR A 188 -2.87 -12.68 -13.04
CA THR A 188 -1.71 -12.00 -13.62
C THR A 188 -0.41 -12.53 -13.03
N SER A 189 -0.33 -12.69 -11.72
CA SER A 189 0.88 -13.17 -11.04
C SER A 189 1.34 -14.56 -11.54
N ARG A 190 0.40 -15.43 -11.92
CA ARG A 190 0.67 -16.78 -12.45
C ARG A 190 1.25 -16.78 -13.86
N THR A 191 1.15 -15.66 -14.58
CA THR A 191 1.75 -15.51 -15.91
C THR A 191 3.18 -14.98 -15.88
N LEU A 192 3.69 -14.58 -14.70
CA LEU A 192 5.00 -13.95 -14.56
C LEU A 192 6.10 -15.02 -14.50
N VAL A 193 7.02 -14.98 -15.46
CA VAL A 193 8.08 -16.00 -15.59
C VAL A 193 9.45 -15.42 -15.26
N SER A 194 9.72 -14.18 -15.66
CA SER A 194 11.05 -13.57 -15.53
C SER A 194 11.16 -12.60 -14.34
N ALA A 195 12.39 -12.32 -13.90
CA ALA A 195 12.64 -11.30 -12.88
C ALA A 195 12.12 -9.91 -13.30
N SER A 196 12.26 -9.55 -14.59
CA SER A 196 11.71 -8.31 -15.13
C SER A 196 10.19 -8.26 -15.09
N ASP A 197 9.51 -9.40 -15.26
CA ASP A 197 8.05 -9.46 -15.14
C ASP A 197 7.60 -9.13 -13.71
N TRP A 198 8.31 -9.70 -12.74
CA TRP A 198 8.08 -9.41 -11.34
C TRP A 198 8.41 -7.96 -10.96
N GLU A 199 9.44 -7.33 -11.55
CA GLU A 199 9.82 -5.95 -11.23
C GLU A 199 8.72 -4.94 -11.54
N TRP A 200 8.16 -4.96 -12.75
CA TRP A 200 7.07 -4.05 -13.10
C TRP A 200 5.80 -4.40 -12.32
N PHE A 201 5.54 -5.69 -12.11
CA PHE A 201 4.36 -6.14 -11.38
C PHE A 201 4.40 -5.69 -9.92
N TRP A 202 5.57 -5.70 -9.27
CA TRP A 202 5.75 -5.17 -7.92
C TRP A 202 5.50 -3.66 -7.83
N ASP A 203 5.97 -2.90 -8.82
CA ASP A 203 5.73 -1.45 -8.85
C ASP A 203 4.23 -1.14 -9.05
N TYR A 204 3.58 -1.88 -9.96
CA TYR A 204 2.13 -1.82 -10.22
C TYR A 204 1.31 -2.21 -8.98
N LEU A 205 1.53 -3.40 -8.45
CA LEU A 205 0.74 -3.97 -7.34
C LEU A 205 0.89 -3.16 -6.06
N GLY A 206 2.09 -2.67 -5.76
CA GLY A 206 2.36 -1.82 -4.59
C GLY A 206 1.61 -0.48 -4.63
N SER A 207 1.16 -0.05 -5.82
CA SER A 207 0.49 1.22 -6.07
C SER A 207 -0.88 1.05 -6.75
N HIS A 208 -1.50 -0.11 -6.56
CA HIS A 208 -2.77 -0.46 -7.20
C HIS A 208 -3.87 0.57 -6.90
N VAL A 209 -4.75 0.83 -7.86
CA VAL A 209 -5.80 1.87 -7.79
C VAL A 209 -6.80 1.68 -6.66
N LEU A 210 -6.94 0.45 -6.17
CA LEU A 210 -7.74 0.09 -4.98
C LEU A 210 -7.33 0.92 -3.76
N TYR A 211 -6.04 1.18 -3.56
CA TYR A 211 -5.54 1.87 -2.37
C TYR A 211 -5.58 3.39 -2.49
N MET A 212 -5.76 3.88 -3.71
CA MET A 212 -5.49 5.27 -4.06
C MET A 212 -6.76 6.10 -3.91
N PRO A 213 -6.68 7.32 -3.36
CA PRO A 213 -7.86 8.16 -3.20
C PRO A 213 -8.41 8.62 -4.58
N PRO A 214 -9.71 8.93 -4.68
CA PRO A 214 -10.34 9.44 -5.92
C PRO A 214 -9.56 10.56 -6.62
N VAL A 215 -9.09 11.55 -5.84
CA VAL A 215 -8.31 12.69 -6.36
C VAL A 215 -7.00 12.26 -7.01
N ALA A 216 -6.34 11.21 -6.50
CA ALA A 216 -5.12 10.67 -7.09
C ALA A 216 -5.41 10.02 -8.45
N ARG A 217 -6.48 9.22 -8.54
CA ARG A 217 -6.89 8.57 -9.78
C ARG A 217 -7.31 9.58 -10.84
N LEU A 218 -8.02 10.64 -10.44
CA LEU A 218 -8.38 11.75 -11.30
C LEU A 218 -7.14 12.41 -11.93
N HIS A 219 -6.14 12.77 -11.13
CA HIS A 219 -4.91 13.37 -11.65
C HIS A 219 -4.17 12.41 -12.58
N LEU A 220 -4.10 11.13 -12.21
CA LEU A 220 -3.51 10.10 -13.07
C LEU A 220 -4.22 10.04 -14.43
N ILE A 221 -5.55 9.97 -14.47
CA ILE A 221 -6.33 9.94 -15.72
C ILE A 221 -6.02 11.17 -16.59
N LYS A 222 -6.00 12.36 -15.99
CA LYS A 222 -5.69 13.62 -16.70
C LYS A 222 -4.27 13.62 -17.26
N ASP A 223 -3.30 13.21 -16.45
CA ASP A 223 -1.90 13.21 -16.85
C ASP A 223 -1.61 12.15 -17.92
N LEU A 224 -2.22 10.96 -17.81
CA LEU A 224 -2.15 9.91 -18.83
C LEU A 224 -2.75 10.38 -20.17
N PHE A 225 -3.87 11.10 -20.14
CA PHE A 225 -4.46 11.68 -21.34
C PHE A 225 -3.52 12.69 -22.02
N VAL A 226 -2.88 13.57 -21.23
CA VAL A 226 -1.86 14.51 -21.75
C VAL A 226 -0.66 13.75 -22.30
N ALA A 227 -0.19 12.70 -21.62
CA ALA A 227 0.89 11.85 -22.09
C ALA A 227 0.54 11.24 -23.45
N ILE A 228 -0.64 10.64 -23.60
CA ILE A 228 -1.12 10.06 -24.87
C ILE A 228 -1.14 11.11 -25.99
N LYS A 229 -1.70 12.30 -25.74
CA LYS A 229 -1.74 13.37 -26.76
C LYS A 229 -0.35 13.82 -27.19
N THR A 230 0.58 13.90 -26.25
CA THR A 230 1.96 14.27 -26.52
C THR A 230 2.69 13.17 -27.30
N PHE A 231 2.44 11.89 -26.96
CA PHE A 231 3.05 10.73 -27.60
C PHE A 231 2.49 10.38 -28.98
N LYS A 232 1.26 10.80 -29.31
CA LYS A 232 0.73 10.71 -30.69
C LYS A 232 1.63 11.43 -31.72
N LEU A 233 2.57 12.28 -31.28
CA LEU A 233 3.54 12.99 -32.11
C LEU A 233 4.88 12.24 -32.30
N THR A 234 5.17 11.21 -31.50
CA THR A 234 6.43 10.43 -31.58
C THR A 234 6.11 8.95 -31.34
N TRP A 235 5.75 8.24 -32.42
CA TRP A 235 5.29 6.85 -32.38
C TRP A 235 6.37 5.88 -31.91
N VAL A 236 6.38 5.56 -30.61
CA VAL A 236 7.14 4.42 -30.08
C VAL A 236 6.23 3.19 -30.12
N LYS A 237 6.60 2.19 -30.92
CA LYS A 237 5.78 1.01 -31.28
C LYS A 237 5.06 0.28 -30.11
N PRO A 238 5.59 0.13 -28.89
CA PRO A 238 4.91 -0.64 -27.84
C PRO A 238 3.68 0.09 -27.28
N PHE A 239 3.74 1.41 -27.12
CA PHE A 239 2.67 2.21 -26.53
C PHE A 239 1.48 2.37 -27.47
N SER A 240 1.74 2.65 -28.76
CA SER A 240 0.66 2.81 -29.74
C SER A 240 -0.19 1.54 -29.88
N THR A 241 0.42 0.36 -29.71
CA THR A 241 -0.31 -0.92 -29.73
C THR A 241 -1.27 -1.00 -28.56
N VAL A 242 -0.81 -0.78 -27.32
CA VAL A 242 -1.70 -0.82 -26.13
C VAL A 242 -2.87 0.16 -26.26
N LEU A 243 -2.63 1.35 -26.81
CA LEU A 243 -3.68 2.36 -26.97
C LEU A 243 -4.72 2.01 -28.04
N LEU A 244 -4.30 1.33 -29.10
CA LEU A 244 -5.15 0.96 -30.24
C LEU A 244 -5.78 -0.42 -30.09
N ASP A 245 -5.28 -1.24 -29.16
CA ASP A 245 -5.87 -2.53 -28.84
C ASP A 245 -7.31 -2.37 -28.38
N PHE A 246 -8.14 -3.29 -28.84
CA PHE A 246 -9.51 -3.42 -28.35
C PHE A 246 -9.49 -3.70 -26.85
N THR A 247 -10.42 -3.06 -26.14
CA THR A 247 -10.58 -3.31 -24.71
C THR A 247 -11.11 -4.73 -24.48
N GLU A 248 -10.75 -5.35 -23.36
CA GLU A 248 -11.27 -6.67 -23.00
C GLU A 248 -12.79 -6.66 -22.71
N PHE A 249 -13.37 -5.47 -22.54
CA PHE A 249 -14.79 -5.22 -22.31
C PHE A 249 -15.65 -5.27 -23.57
N GLY A 250 -15.07 -5.60 -24.72
CA GLY A 250 -15.74 -5.51 -26.02
C GLY A 250 -15.94 -4.07 -26.48
N ASP A 251 -17.00 -3.82 -27.25
CA ASP A 251 -17.30 -2.49 -27.76
C ASP A 251 -18.00 -1.63 -26.69
N TRP A 252 -17.19 -0.95 -25.88
CA TRP A 252 -17.66 -0.05 -24.82
C TRP A 252 -18.45 1.15 -25.36
N THR A 253 -18.39 1.45 -26.66
CA THR A 253 -19.04 2.62 -27.25
C THR A 253 -20.55 2.42 -27.39
N ILE A 254 -21.03 1.18 -27.47
CA ILE A 254 -22.45 0.84 -27.67
C ILE A 254 -23.35 1.49 -26.61
N GLY A 255 -22.97 1.38 -25.34
CA GLY A 255 -23.73 1.96 -24.23
C GLY A 255 -23.83 3.49 -24.33
N PRO A 256 -22.70 4.23 -24.31
CA PRO A 256 -22.68 5.68 -24.45
C PRO A 256 -23.33 6.21 -25.73
N MET A 257 -23.28 5.49 -26.86
CA MET A 257 -23.93 5.92 -28.10
C MET A 257 -25.45 5.73 -28.09
N SER A 258 -25.98 4.88 -27.21
CA SER A 258 -27.40 4.56 -27.16
C SER A 258 -28.21 5.61 -26.38
N LYS A 259 -29.40 5.94 -26.89
CA LYS A 259 -30.44 6.63 -26.11
C LYS A 259 -31.23 5.58 -25.34
N THR A 260 -31.34 5.75 -24.03
CA THR A 260 -32.15 4.85 -23.18
C THR A 260 -33.58 5.36 -23.19
N ASP A 261 -34.53 4.56 -23.70
CA ASP A 261 -35.97 4.88 -23.75
C ASP A 261 -36.28 6.25 -24.40
N GLY A 262 -35.51 6.63 -25.42
CA GLY A 262 -35.65 7.91 -26.12
C GLY A 262 -35.08 9.12 -25.38
N GLN A 263 -34.55 8.94 -24.17
CA GLN A 263 -33.86 9.98 -23.41
C GLN A 263 -32.34 9.88 -23.56
N GLU A 264 -31.69 11.04 -23.60
CA GLU A 264 -30.24 11.14 -23.67
C GLU A 264 -29.65 10.93 -22.27
N SER A 265 -28.99 9.79 -22.09
CA SER A 265 -28.23 9.51 -20.87
C SER A 265 -27.08 10.52 -20.73
N ILE A 266 -26.55 10.67 -19.52
CA ILE A 266 -25.37 11.50 -19.27
C ILE A 266 -24.18 11.00 -20.10
N TYR A 267 -24.03 9.68 -20.25
CA TYR A 267 -23.00 9.08 -21.11
C TYR A 267 -23.14 9.51 -22.57
N TYR A 268 -24.37 9.55 -23.10
CA TYR A 268 -24.64 10.02 -24.46
C TYR A 268 -24.27 11.49 -24.66
N LYS A 269 -24.71 12.36 -23.74
CA LYS A 269 -24.44 13.79 -23.80
C LYS A 269 -22.93 14.08 -23.76
N VAL A 270 -22.19 13.37 -22.91
CA VAL A 270 -20.73 13.49 -22.84
C VAL A 270 -20.05 12.91 -24.08
N PHE A 271 -20.53 11.77 -24.60
CA PHE A 271 -19.97 11.12 -25.78
C PHE A 271 -19.98 12.09 -26.96
N TRP A 272 -21.13 12.74 -27.21
CA TRP A 272 -21.32 13.72 -28.27
C TRP A 272 -21.04 15.17 -27.83
N HIS A 273 -20.35 15.39 -26.71
CA HIS A 273 -20.02 16.74 -26.25
C HIS A 273 -19.29 17.53 -27.35
N LYS A 274 -19.80 18.74 -27.62
CA LYS A 274 -19.39 19.67 -28.69
C LYS A 274 -19.63 19.19 -30.13
N VAL A 275 -20.43 18.14 -30.33
CA VAL A 275 -20.92 17.73 -31.65
C VAL A 275 -22.36 18.25 -31.79
N LYS A 276 -22.67 18.89 -32.92
CA LYS A 276 -24.04 19.35 -33.17
C LYS A 276 -24.94 18.16 -33.50
N PRO A 277 -26.23 18.16 -33.13
CA PRO A 277 -27.14 17.05 -33.39
C PRO A 277 -27.17 16.61 -34.86
N GLU A 278 -27.10 17.55 -35.80
CA GLU A 278 -27.05 17.32 -37.24
C GLU A 278 -25.76 16.64 -37.74
N ASP A 279 -24.67 16.74 -36.98
CA ASP A 279 -23.34 16.20 -37.31
C ASP A 279 -23.10 14.83 -36.64
N ILE A 280 -24.06 14.30 -35.87
CA ILE A 280 -23.94 12.99 -35.23
C ILE A 280 -24.08 11.90 -36.30
N ASP A 281 -22.97 11.24 -36.62
CA ASP A 281 -22.93 10.05 -37.47
C ASP A 281 -22.54 8.80 -36.65
N PRO A 282 -23.51 7.92 -36.32
CA PRO A 282 -23.21 6.66 -35.64
C PRO A 282 -22.29 5.72 -36.41
N LYS A 283 -22.13 5.90 -37.74
CA LYS A 283 -21.23 5.10 -38.57
C LYS A 283 -19.78 5.59 -38.52
N ASN A 284 -19.55 6.81 -38.04
CA ASN A 284 -18.23 7.39 -37.85
C ASN A 284 -18.13 8.02 -36.45
N PRO A 285 -18.10 7.19 -35.39
CA PRO A 285 -18.16 7.67 -34.03
C PRO A 285 -16.88 8.44 -33.64
N LYS A 286 -17.04 9.39 -32.72
CA LYS A 286 -15.95 10.22 -32.17
C LYS A 286 -14.88 9.39 -31.43
N TYR A 287 -15.29 8.25 -30.87
CA TYR A 287 -14.43 7.34 -30.12
C TYR A 287 -14.50 5.95 -30.76
N TRP A 288 -13.37 5.26 -30.77
CA TRP A 288 -13.27 3.85 -31.15
C TRP A 288 -13.21 2.96 -29.91
N PRO A 289 -13.55 1.67 -30.01
CA PRO A 289 -13.57 0.71 -28.90
C PRO A 289 -12.16 0.27 -28.43
N ASN A 290 -11.23 1.21 -28.28
CA ASN A 290 -9.86 0.99 -27.83
C ASN A 290 -9.58 1.66 -26.47
N TYR A 291 -8.44 1.32 -25.85
CA TYR A 291 -8.06 1.87 -24.54
C TYR A 291 -7.82 3.38 -24.55
N GLY A 292 -7.19 3.92 -25.59
CA GLY A 292 -6.86 5.35 -25.65
C GLY A 292 -8.10 6.26 -25.73
N ASP A 293 -9.09 5.83 -26.50
CA ASP A 293 -10.35 6.54 -26.65
C ASP A 293 -11.25 6.33 -25.43
N LEU A 294 -11.20 5.16 -24.77
CA LEU A 294 -11.89 4.97 -23.48
C LEU A 294 -11.31 5.87 -22.39
N LEU A 295 -9.98 6.00 -22.29
CA LEU A 295 -9.37 6.97 -21.35
C LEU A 295 -9.85 8.39 -21.65
N SER A 296 -9.88 8.76 -22.92
CA SER A 296 -10.33 10.08 -23.37
C SER A 296 -11.80 10.33 -23.02
N PHE A 297 -12.64 9.32 -23.20
CA PHE A 297 -14.04 9.36 -22.83
C PHE A 297 -14.23 9.47 -21.31
N ILE A 298 -13.58 8.63 -20.51
CA ILE A 298 -13.66 8.68 -19.03
C ILE A 298 -13.19 10.03 -18.50
N ARG A 299 -12.09 10.57 -19.02
CA ARG A 299 -11.61 11.90 -18.67
C ARG A 299 -12.66 12.97 -18.97
N ASN A 300 -13.29 12.92 -20.13
CA ASN A 300 -14.35 13.85 -20.51
C ASN A 300 -15.63 13.64 -19.69
N LEU A 301 -15.94 12.40 -19.31
CA LEU A 301 -17.06 12.08 -18.42
C LEU A 301 -16.86 12.73 -17.06
N ILE A 302 -15.65 12.71 -16.51
CA ILE A 302 -15.37 13.36 -15.23
C ILE A 302 -15.42 14.90 -15.35
N GLU A 303 -14.87 15.46 -16.43
CA GLU A 303 -14.75 16.91 -16.60
C GLU A 303 -16.04 17.63 -17.01
N HIS A 304 -16.94 16.96 -17.72
CA HIS A 304 -18.16 17.58 -18.28
C HIS A 304 -19.44 17.04 -17.64
N LEU A 305 -19.33 16.26 -16.56
CA LEU A 305 -20.50 15.63 -15.91
C LEU A 305 -21.49 16.67 -15.37
N ASP A 306 -20.97 17.78 -14.89
CA ASP A 306 -21.68 18.91 -14.30
C ASP A 306 -22.49 19.70 -15.33
N GLU A 307 -21.99 19.83 -16.56
CA GLU A 307 -22.65 20.53 -17.66
C GLU A 307 -23.98 19.87 -18.11
N HIS A 308 -24.15 18.56 -17.85
CA HIS A 308 -25.23 17.75 -18.44
C HIS A 308 -26.33 17.34 -17.47
N LYS A 309 -26.34 17.91 -16.25
CA LYS A 309 -27.38 17.68 -15.25
C LYS A 309 -28.33 18.86 -15.11
N HIS A 310 -29.62 18.54 -14.94
CA HIS A 310 -30.65 19.54 -14.70
C HIS A 310 -31.04 19.75 -13.23
N GLU A 311 -30.76 18.86 -12.26
CA GLU A 311 -31.37 19.01 -10.91
C GLU A 311 -30.56 18.61 -9.65
N GLU A 312 -29.31 18.13 -9.69
CA GLU A 312 -28.55 17.87 -8.45
C GLU A 312 -27.07 18.24 -8.62
N ASN A 313 -26.62 19.28 -7.89
CA ASN A 313 -25.27 19.83 -7.92
C ASN A 313 -24.21 18.73 -7.70
N ILE A 314 -23.38 18.44 -8.72
CA ILE A 314 -22.06 17.87 -8.46
C ILE A 314 -21.28 18.99 -7.79
N THR A 315 -21.21 18.97 -6.47
CA THR A 315 -20.42 19.95 -5.72
C THR A 315 -18.95 19.56 -5.66
N ASP A 316 -18.62 18.31 -5.98
CA ASP A 316 -17.28 17.75 -5.83
C ASP A 316 -16.86 16.92 -7.05
N ILE A 317 -15.68 17.22 -7.58
CA ILE A 317 -15.02 16.47 -8.67
C ILE A 317 -14.69 15.02 -8.25
N VAL A 318 -14.63 14.74 -6.95
CA VAL A 318 -14.52 13.39 -6.38
C VAL A 318 -15.73 12.54 -6.73
N ASP A 319 -16.95 13.07 -6.66
CA ASP A 319 -18.16 12.32 -6.99
C ASP A 319 -18.21 11.95 -8.48
N ALA A 320 -17.71 12.84 -9.35
CA ALA A 320 -17.61 12.59 -10.77
C ALA A 320 -16.58 11.49 -11.10
N GLU A 321 -15.43 11.48 -10.41
CA GLU A 321 -14.45 10.40 -10.53
C GLU A 321 -15.02 9.06 -10.05
N LEU A 322 -15.69 9.05 -8.89
CA LEU A 322 -16.30 7.84 -8.35
C LEU A 322 -17.41 7.30 -9.25
N PHE A 323 -18.22 8.18 -9.83
CA PHE A 323 -19.24 7.80 -10.81
C PHE A 323 -18.62 7.15 -12.05
N ALA A 324 -17.63 7.80 -12.67
CA ALA A 324 -16.96 7.25 -13.84
C ALA A 324 -16.26 5.92 -13.53
N SER A 325 -15.57 5.83 -12.40
CA SER A 325 -14.90 4.60 -11.97
C SER A 325 -15.90 3.49 -11.64
N ASN A 326 -17.07 3.78 -11.09
CA ASN A 326 -18.11 2.77 -10.86
C ASN A 326 -18.64 2.18 -12.18
N SER A 327 -18.76 3.01 -13.22
CA SER A 327 -19.24 2.58 -14.55
C SER A 327 -18.18 1.85 -15.36
N TYR A 328 -16.90 2.13 -15.11
CA TYR A 328 -15.75 1.57 -15.81
C TYR A 328 -14.73 0.95 -14.83
N GLN A 329 -15.23 0.18 -13.86
CA GLN A 329 -14.45 -0.30 -12.70
C GLN A 329 -13.23 -1.14 -13.07
N ASP A 330 -13.28 -1.84 -14.20
CA ASP A 330 -12.20 -2.73 -14.60
C ASP A 330 -11.15 -2.00 -15.47
N PHE A 331 -11.51 -0.85 -16.06
CA PHE A 331 -10.68 -0.18 -17.08
C PHE A 331 -9.34 0.30 -16.54
N LEU A 332 -9.35 1.14 -15.50
CA LEU A 332 -8.12 1.82 -15.07
C LEU A 332 -7.05 0.83 -14.58
N PRO A 333 -7.34 -0.16 -13.72
CA PRO A 333 -6.33 -1.14 -13.32
C PRO A 333 -5.81 -1.97 -14.51
N GLN A 334 -6.68 -2.48 -15.39
CA GLN A 334 -6.24 -3.23 -16.58
C GLN A 334 -5.38 -2.38 -17.53
N PHE A 335 -5.76 -1.12 -17.73
CA PHE A 335 -4.98 -0.19 -18.54
C PHE A 335 -3.58 0.02 -17.94
N LEU A 336 -3.50 0.29 -16.63
CA LEU A 336 -2.23 0.49 -15.94
C LEU A 336 -1.36 -0.76 -15.94
N GLN A 337 -1.95 -1.94 -15.76
CA GLN A 337 -1.27 -3.21 -15.87
C GLN A 337 -0.65 -3.39 -17.26
N ARG A 338 -1.43 -3.18 -18.34
CA ARG A 338 -0.96 -3.30 -19.73
C ARG A 338 0.15 -2.30 -20.06
N VAL A 339 0.00 -1.04 -19.63
CA VAL A 339 1.05 -0.02 -19.86
C VAL A 339 2.32 -0.35 -19.06
N SER A 340 2.16 -0.89 -17.84
CA SER A 340 3.29 -1.31 -17.01
C SER A 340 4.02 -2.51 -17.60
N SER A 341 3.31 -3.53 -18.09
CA SER A 341 3.91 -4.73 -18.65
C SER A 341 4.52 -4.49 -20.04
N ALA A 342 3.83 -3.76 -20.93
CA ALA A 342 4.29 -3.55 -22.30
C ALA A 342 5.39 -2.49 -22.41
N CYS A 343 5.39 -1.50 -21.51
CA CYS A 343 6.18 -0.29 -21.70
C CYS A 343 6.87 0.25 -20.43
N LEU A 344 6.81 -0.49 -19.32
CA LEU A 344 7.49 -0.19 -18.06
C LEU A 344 7.23 1.24 -17.53
N MET A 345 6.07 1.81 -17.87
CA MET A 345 5.71 3.19 -17.52
C MET A 345 6.82 4.22 -17.82
N GLN A 346 7.51 4.12 -18.96
CA GLN A 346 8.64 5.01 -19.28
C GLN A 346 8.21 6.38 -19.87
N GLY A 347 9.14 7.35 -19.89
CA GLY A 347 8.92 8.67 -20.50
C GLY A 347 7.91 9.54 -19.74
N LYS A 348 6.99 10.22 -20.46
CA LYS A 348 5.96 11.07 -19.81
C LYS A 348 4.98 10.26 -18.94
N PHE A 349 4.79 8.97 -19.22
CA PHE A 349 4.01 8.08 -18.36
C PHE A 349 4.67 7.89 -17.00
N LYS A 350 6.01 7.87 -16.95
CA LYS A 350 6.78 7.72 -15.70
C LYS A 350 6.49 8.85 -14.73
N SER A 351 6.49 10.09 -15.20
CA SER A 351 6.21 11.25 -14.34
C SER A 351 4.82 11.20 -13.75
N SER A 352 3.81 10.82 -14.56
CA SER A 352 2.42 10.66 -14.10
C SER A 352 2.30 9.53 -13.09
N TRP A 353 2.99 8.42 -13.34
CA TRP A 353 3.01 7.26 -12.46
C TRP A 353 3.71 7.57 -11.13
N ASP A 354 4.90 8.17 -11.15
CA ASP A 354 5.64 8.53 -9.93
C ASP A 354 4.86 9.55 -9.07
N ALA A 355 4.18 10.52 -9.71
CA ALA A 355 3.28 11.45 -9.00
C ALA A 355 2.10 10.72 -8.36
N PHE A 356 1.49 9.78 -9.08
CA PHE A 356 0.40 8.95 -8.56
C PHE A 356 0.84 8.09 -7.36
N LYS A 357 2.00 7.42 -7.46
CA LYS A 357 2.58 6.67 -6.33
C LYS A 357 2.81 7.56 -5.10
N GLY A 358 3.33 8.77 -5.32
CA GLY A 358 3.57 9.76 -4.26
C GLY A 358 2.30 10.32 -3.61
N SER A 359 1.15 10.20 -4.27
CA SER A 359 -0.15 10.65 -3.75
C SER A 359 -0.85 9.63 -2.86
N GLY A 360 -0.29 8.41 -2.75
CA GLY A 360 -0.75 7.38 -1.83
C GLY A 360 -0.75 7.88 -0.38
N THR A 361 -1.69 7.36 0.41
CA THR A 361 -1.84 7.74 1.82
C THR A 361 -0.54 7.47 2.58
N LYS A 362 0.11 8.50 3.13
CA LYS A 362 1.26 8.31 4.04
C LYS A 362 0.83 7.37 5.17
N HIS A 363 1.42 6.17 5.21
CA HIS A 363 1.07 5.05 6.08
C HIS A 363 0.89 5.48 7.54
N THR A 364 -0.37 5.76 7.91
CA THR A 364 -0.75 6.02 9.30
C THR A 364 -2.00 5.20 9.56
N LEU A 365 -1.86 4.11 10.32
CA LEU A 365 -2.96 3.21 10.68
C LEU A 365 -3.70 3.71 11.92
N LYS A 366 -3.56 4.99 12.25
CA LYS A 366 -4.15 5.60 13.45
C LYS A 366 -5.66 5.60 13.40
N GLU A 367 -6.26 5.22 14.53
CA GLU A 367 -7.67 5.44 14.82
C GLU A 367 -7.94 6.95 14.79
N ASN A 368 -8.70 7.43 13.82
CA ASN A 368 -9.30 8.75 13.92
C ASN A 368 -10.37 8.67 14.99
N ASN A 369 -10.03 9.07 16.22
CA ASN A 369 -11.02 9.40 17.23
C ASN A 369 -11.83 10.61 16.72
N PHE A 370 -12.94 10.36 16.04
CA PHE A 370 -13.97 11.36 15.82
C PHE A 370 -14.64 11.66 17.16
N THR A 371 -14.11 12.65 17.88
CA THR A 371 -14.88 13.45 18.83
C THR A 371 -14.52 14.92 18.64
N GLN A 372 -15.56 15.73 18.46
CA GLN A 372 -15.52 17.18 18.37
C GLN A 372 -14.80 17.80 19.59
N ASN A 373 -13.88 18.73 19.35
CA ASN A 373 -14.00 20.12 19.79
C ASN A 373 -12.72 20.88 19.52
N GLY A 374 -12.88 22.12 19.04
CA GLY A 374 -11.77 23.05 18.88
C GLY A 374 -11.13 23.38 20.22
N HIS A 375 -9.81 23.34 20.25
CA HIS A 375 -8.99 24.45 20.75
C HIS A 375 -7.54 24.18 20.35
N GLN A 376 -6.93 25.21 19.78
CA GLN A 376 -5.49 25.30 19.64
C GLN A 376 -4.86 25.11 21.02
N ASN A 377 -3.90 24.20 21.12
CA ASN A 377 -2.85 24.31 22.12
C ASN A 377 -1.53 23.81 21.55
N HIS A 378 -0.59 24.73 21.44
CA HIS A 378 0.83 24.45 21.28
C HIS A 378 1.30 23.62 22.46
N THR A 379 1.86 22.44 22.20
CA THR A 379 2.68 21.75 23.21
C THR A 379 3.90 21.10 22.58
N LYS A 380 5.03 21.70 22.95
CA LYS A 380 6.44 21.29 22.90
C LYS A 380 6.75 19.88 22.39
N GLN A 381 7.59 19.82 21.36
CA GLN A 381 8.43 18.67 21.03
C GLN A 381 9.26 18.27 22.25
N ALA A 382 8.92 17.15 22.90
CA ALA A 382 9.84 16.44 23.76
C ALA A 382 10.66 15.49 22.89
N GLY A 383 11.98 15.71 22.82
CA GLY A 383 12.90 14.86 22.07
C GLY A 383 12.91 13.44 22.67
N ALA A 384 12.42 12.46 21.91
CA ALA A 384 12.54 11.05 22.23
C ALA A 384 13.97 10.57 21.91
N GLY A 385 14.88 10.76 22.87
CA GLY A 385 16.17 10.08 22.91
C GLY A 385 16.02 8.75 23.63
N CYS A 386 16.48 7.66 23.00
CA CYS A 386 16.68 6.38 23.69
C CYS A 386 18.06 6.47 24.37
N LEU A 387 18.10 6.29 25.69
CA LEU A 387 19.34 6.25 26.47
C LEU A 387 19.69 4.80 26.76
N PHE A 388 20.95 4.43 26.52
CA PHE A 388 21.53 3.19 26.99
C PHE A 388 22.07 3.46 28.39
N GLU A 389 21.48 2.85 29.41
CA GLU A 389 21.97 2.94 30.78
C GLU A 389 22.60 1.60 31.17
N VAL A 390 23.92 1.61 31.39
CA VAL A 390 24.66 0.50 31.99
C VAL A 390 24.93 0.92 33.42
N THR A 391 24.17 0.39 34.37
CA THR A 391 24.38 0.69 35.79
C THR A 391 25.27 -0.37 36.42
N ASP A 392 26.40 0.07 36.97
CA ASP A 392 27.26 -0.73 37.83
C ASP A 392 26.71 -0.66 39.27
N VAL A 393 26.44 -1.81 39.90
CA VAL A 393 25.94 -1.84 41.28
C VAL A 393 27.14 -1.82 42.23
N PRO A 394 27.32 -0.80 43.08
CA PRO A 394 28.37 -0.82 44.08
C PRO A 394 28.09 -1.92 45.10
N LEU A 395 29.15 -2.65 45.47
CA LEU A 395 29.14 -3.59 46.59
C LEU A 395 28.59 -2.88 47.84
N MET A 396 27.41 -3.28 48.31
CA MET A 396 27.04 -3.07 49.70
C MET A 396 28.09 -3.78 50.55
N GLN A 397 28.98 -3.00 51.15
CA GLN A 397 29.81 -3.46 52.24
C GLN A 397 28.90 -3.99 53.34
N LYS A 398 29.08 -5.27 53.69
CA LYS A 398 28.61 -5.80 54.97
C LYS A 398 29.16 -4.90 56.08
N ALA A 399 28.26 -4.26 56.81
CA ALA A 399 28.58 -3.75 58.13
C ALA A 399 28.65 -4.96 59.08
N GLU A 400 29.86 -5.33 59.50
CA GLU A 400 30.09 -6.13 60.71
C GLU A 400 30.87 -5.26 61.71
N LYS A 401 30.14 -4.58 62.59
CA LYS A 401 30.19 -4.75 64.05
C LYS A 401 29.21 -3.81 64.74
#